data_AF-A0A7E6EVV1-F1
#
_entry.id   AF-A0A7E6EVV1-F1
#
_cell.length_a   1.000
_cell.length_b   1.000
_cell.length_c   1.000
_cell.angle_alpha   90.00
_cell.angle_beta   90.00
_cell.angle_gamma   90.00
#
_symmetry.space_group_name_H-M   'P 1'
#
loop_
_entity.id
_entity.type
_entity.pdbx_description
1 polymer ?
#
loop_
_entity_poly.entity_id
_entity_poly.type
_entity_poly.pdbx_seq_one_letter_code
_entity_poly.pdbx_strand_id
1 'polypeptide(L)'
;MTETPFRSKLMSLKEDLKSHSFWKAIRCEFLTTLLYTFIGCGSWTLWRQEEKRQIMDERRLIEYELKIALTFGLATATLVQCVGHISGAHLNPAVTIAMLVTRNVNVLRAIFYITAQYAGAITGAGILYGLTPHEAHGQLGVTTVHAETQRSSFWYRIYDNVYYGIYVFFANLDPKRSDMGSRSLSIYSWTIICRKSAYTLLIFFPDYLLHLDNYLLSLNWNVK
;
A
#
# COMPACT_ATOMS: atom_id res chain seq x y z
N MET A 1 -33.29 -19.65 30.78
CA MET A 1 -32.72 -18.30 30.59
C MET A 1 -32.18 -18.24 29.17
N THR A 2 -32.87 -17.54 28.27
CA THR A 2 -32.48 -17.37 26.87
C THR A 2 -31.35 -16.33 26.78
N GLU A 3 -30.15 -16.77 26.41
CA GLU A 3 -29.04 -15.89 26.07
C GLU A 3 -29.46 -14.93 24.95
N THR A 4 -29.35 -13.62 25.15
CA THR A 4 -29.64 -12.66 24.08
C THR A 4 -28.55 -12.73 22.99
N PRO A 5 -28.89 -12.49 21.71
CA PRO A 5 -27.92 -12.55 20.60
C PRO A 5 -26.69 -11.65 20.78
N PHE A 6 -26.83 -10.59 21.58
CA PHE A 6 -25.74 -9.70 21.95
C PHE A 6 -24.75 -10.33 22.93
N ARG A 7 -25.26 -11.09 23.91
CA ARG A 7 -24.46 -11.72 24.97
C ARG A 7 -23.57 -12.83 24.42
N SER A 8 -24.10 -13.63 23.48
CA SER A 8 -23.34 -14.67 22.78
C SER A 8 -22.21 -14.09 21.92
N LYS A 9 -22.46 -12.98 21.22
CA LYS A 9 -21.45 -12.27 20.42
C LYS A 9 -20.34 -11.67 21.29
N LEU A 10 -20.70 -11.17 22.47
CA LEU A 10 -19.75 -10.62 23.44
C LEU A 10 -18.89 -11.71 24.10
N MET A 11 -19.45 -12.89 24.38
CA MET A 11 -18.70 -14.05 24.90
C MET A 11 -17.70 -14.58 23.87
N SER A 12 -18.13 -14.75 22.61
CA SER A 12 -17.24 -15.11 21.49
C SER A 12 -16.06 -14.13 21.33
N LEU A 13 -16.31 -12.83 21.51
CA LEU A 13 -15.27 -11.79 21.47
C LEU A 13 -14.22 -11.92 22.58
N LYS A 14 -14.65 -12.24 23.80
CA LYS A 14 -13.74 -12.45 24.95
C LYS A 14 -12.90 -13.71 24.80
N GLU A 15 -13.46 -14.75 24.18
CA GLU A 15 -12.75 -15.98 23.87
C GLU A 15 -11.70 -15.77 22.78
N ASP A 16 -12.03 -15.01 21.73
CA ASP A 16 -11.09 -14.59 20.69
C ASP A 16 -9.89 -13.80 21.26
N LEU A 17 -10.16 -12.85 22.18
CA LEU A 17 -9.12 -12.05 22.83
C LEU A 17 -8.17 -12.87 23.70
N LYS A 18 -8.63 -13.99 24.26
CA LYS A 18 -7.80 -14.92 25.05
C LYS A 18 -7.03 -15.90 24.19
N SER A 19 -7.36 -16.02 22.90
CA SER A 19 -6.73 -16.97 22.00
C SER A 19 -5.29 -16.56 21.68
N HIS A 20 -4.37 -17.52 21.79
CA HIS A 20 -2.97 -17.33 21.41
C HIS A 20 -2.83 -17.03 19.90
N SER A 21 -3.75 -17.52 19.07
CA SER A 21 -3.76 -17.26 17.63
C SER A 21 -4.02 -15.78 17.32
N PHE A 22 -4.89 -15.14 18.10
CA PHE A 22 -5.22 -13.72 17.95
C PHE A 22 -3.99 -12.82 18.17
N TRP A 23 -3.29 -13.00 19.29
CA TRP A 23 -2.08 -12.22 19.60
C TRP A 23 -0.88 -12.57 18.71
N LYS A 24 -0.80 -13.80 18.20
CA LYS A 24 0.16 -14.15 17.14
C LYS A 24 -0.11 -13.32 15.89
N ALA A 25 -1.36 -13.28 15.44
CA ALA A 25 -1.75 -12.53 14.25
C ALA A 25 -1.49 -11.02 14.37
N ILE A 26 -1.78 -10.41 15.54
CA ILE A 26 -1.49 -8.99 15.78
C ILE A 26 0.01 -8.69 15.70
N ARG A 27 0.85 -9.52 16.36
CA ARG A 27 2.31 -9.37 16.29
C ARG A 27 2.84 -9.56 14.87
N CYS A 28 2.22 -10.47 14.10
CA CYS A 28 2.53 -10.63 12.70
C CYS A 28 2.18 -9.36 11.91
N GLU A 29 0.98 -8.79 12.03
CA GLU A 29 0.62 -7.54 11.33
C GLU A 29 1.59 -6.39 11.67
N PHE A 30 1.95 -6.23 12.95
CA PHE A 30 2.97 -5.26 13.37
C PHE A 30 4.32 -5.48 12.68
N LEU A 31 4.88 -6.69 12.80
CA LEU A 31 6.21 -7.00 12.27
C LEU A 31 6.24 -6.90 10.75
N THR A 32 5.17 -7.32 10.10
CA THR A 32 5.05 -7.35 8.65
C THR A 32 4.95 -5.93 8.09
N THR A 33 4.14 -5.06 8.70
CA THR A 33 4.08 -3.65 8.30
C THR A 33 5.39 -2.91 8.62
N LEU A 34 6.05 -3.23 9.73
CA LEU A 34 7.39 -2.71 10.05
C LEU A 34 8.39 -3.03 8.94
N LEU A 35 8.51 -4.31 8.57
CA LEU A 35 9.45 -4.75 7.53
C LEU A 35 9.08 -4.15 6.16
N TYR A 36 7.79 -4.10 5.83
CA TYR A 36 7.31 -3.50 4.60
C TYR A 36 7.70 -2.02 4.49
N THR A 37 7.46 -1.23 5.54
CA THR A 37 7.83 0.20 5.57
C THR A 37 9.34 0.38 5.55
N PHE A 38 10.09 -0.40 6.34
CA PHE A 38 11.54 -0.31 6.41
C PHE A 38 12.20 -0.61 5.05
N ILE A 39 11.84 -1.72 4.41
CA ILE A 39 12.39 -2.13 3.10
C ILE A 39 11.94 -1.15 2.01
N GLY A 40 10.65 -0.81 2.00
CA GLY A 40 10.06 0.10 1.02
C GLY A 40 10.67 1.49 1.07
N CYS A 41 10.55 2.19 2.19
CA CYS A 41 11.12 3.53 2.35
C CYS A 41 12.65 3.53 2.30
N GLY A 42 13.29 2.44 2.76
CA GLY A 42 14.74 2.27 2.68
C GLY A 42 15.24 2.22 1.24
N SER A 43 14.55 1.49 0.37
CA SER A 43 14.84 1.47 -1.07
C SER A 43 14.82 2.89 -1.67
N TRP A 44 13.76 3.65 -1.40
CA TRP A 44 13.63 5.02 -1.90
C TRP A 44 14.77 5.93 -1.43
N THR A 45 15.15 5.81 -0.15
CA THR A 45 16.16 6.66 0.49
C THR A 45 17.57 6.36 -0.03
N LEU A 46 17.91 5.09 -0.19
CA LEU A 46 19.21 4.65 -0.71
C LEU A 46 19.42 5.06 -2.17
N TRP A 47 18.42 4.84 -3.03
CA TRP A 47 18.57 5.10 -4.47
C TRP A 47 18.53 6.60 -4.83
N ARG A 48 17.88 7.44 -4.02
CA ARG A 48 17.88 8.90 -4.23
C ARG A 48 19.22 9.58 -3.89
N GLN A 49 20.05 8.97 -3.04
CA GLN A 49 21.43 9.41 -2.82
C GLN A 49 22.28 9.26 -4.09
N GLU A 50 22.05 8.21 -4.85
CA GLU A 50 22.70 7.95 -6.13
C GLU A 50 22.24 8.94 -7.22
N GLU A 51 20.95 9.30 -7.21
CA GLU A 51 20.35 10.29 -8.11
C GLU A 51 20.99 11.70 -7.95
N LYS A 52 21.23 12.16 -6.72
CA LYS A 52 21.89 13.46 -6.47
C LYS A 52 23.36 13.50 -6.89
N ARG A 53 24.00 12.34 -7.04
CA ARG A 53 25.45 12.23 -7.26
C ARG A 53 25.83 12.28 -8.75
N GLN A 54 24.87 12.17 -9.67
CA GLN A 54 25.12 12.19 -11.12
C GLN A 54 24.07 13.04 -11.87
N ILE A 55 24.48 13.69 -12.97
CA ILE A 55 23.55 14.28 -13.94
C ILE A 55 22.77 13.11 -14.55
N MET A 56 21.46 13.06 -14.31
CA MET A 56 20.61 11.92 -14.63
C MET A 56 20.04 12.02 -16.04
N ASP A 57 20.38 11.04 -16.88
CA ASP A 57 19.76 10.82 -18.19
C ASP A 57 18.36 10.16 -18.01
N GLU A 58 17.39 10.47 -18.87
CA GLU A 58 15.98 10.05 -18.70
C GLU A 58 15.81 8.53 -18.49
N ARG A 59 16.67 7.72 -19.14
CA ARG A 59 16.67 6.26 -18.99
C ARG A 59 16.91 5.79 -17.56
N ARG A 60 17.79 6.46 -16.81
CA ARG A 60 18.14 6.03 -15.45
C ARG A 60 17.01 6.31 -14.46
N LEU A 61 16.19 7.35 -14.69
CA LEU A 61 15.02 7.63 -13.86
C LEU A 61 14.02 6.46 -13.95
N ILE A 62 13.75 5.97 -15.16
CA ILE A 62 12.86 4.83 -15.40
C ILE A 62 13.37 3.56 -14.69
N GLU A 63 14.69 3.34 -14.69
CA GLU A 63 15.33 2.22 -14.00
C GLU A 63 15.18 2.29 -12.48
N TYR A 64 15.43 3.45 -11.87
CA TYR A 64 15.30 3.61 -10.41
C TYR A 64 13.85 3.41 -9.96
N GLU A 65 12.89 3.96 -10.67
CA GLU A 65 11.48 3.76 -10.34
C GLU A 65 11.03 2.31 -10.49
N LEU A 66 11.55 1.61 -11.50
CA LEU A 66 11.30 0.18 -11.64
C LEU A 66 11.90 -0.60 -10.46
N LYS A 67 13.13 -0.27 -10.03
CA LYS A 67 13.77 -0.89 -8.85
C LYS A 67 12.95 -0.67 -7.58
N ILE A 68 12.46 0.56 -7.36
CA ILE A 68 11.60 0.88 -6.20
C ILE A 68 10.29 0.11 -6.28
N ALA A 69 9.59 0.15 -7.42
CA ALA A 69 8.33 -0.57 -7.61
C ALA A 69 8.51 -2.09 -7.39
N LEU A 70 9.54 -2.69 -7.97
CA LEU A 70 9.88 -4.09 -7.79
C LEU A 70 10.20 -4.42 -6.32
N THR A 71 10.91 -3.54 -5.61
CA THR A 71 11.26 -3.76 -4.20
C THR A 71 10.02 -3.79 -3.32
N PHE A 72 9.13 -2.81 -3.46
CA PHE A 72 7.84 -2.79 -2.75
C PHE A 72 6.97 -3.99 -3.12
N GLY A 73 6.94 -4.33 -4.41
CA GLY A 73 6.32 -5.53 -4.95
C GLY A 73 6.78 -6.77 -4.22
N LEU A 74 8.07 -7.11 -4.42
CA LEU A 74 8.68 -8.35 -3.94
C LEU A 74 8.59 -8.44 -2.42
N ALA A 75 8.82 -7.34 -1.71
CA ALA A 75 8.64 -7.29 -0.27
C ALA A 75 7.21 -7.70 0.12
N THR A 76 6.18 -7.15 -0.53
CA THR A 76 4.79 -7.52 -0.27
C THR A 76 4.53 -9.00 -0.58
N ALA A 77 4.98 -9.51 -1.72
CA ALA A 77 4.84 -10.92 -2.07
C ALA A 77 5.48 -11.84 -1.02
N THR A 78 6.72 -11.57 -0.63
CA THR A 78 7.44 -12.37 0.37
C THR A 78 6.73 -12.33 1.71
N LEU A 79 6.34 -11.14 2.17
CA LEU A 79 5.67 -10.96 3.45
C LEU A 79 4.30 -11.67 3.47
N VAL A 80 3.48 -11.52 2.43
CA VAL A 80 2.19 -12.22 2.31
C VAL A 80 2.40 -13.73 2.26
N GLN A 81 3.42 -14.21 1.54
CA GLN A 81 3.74 -15.64 1.49
C GLN A 81 4.15 -16.18 2.87
N CYS A 82 4.94 -15.42 3.62
CA CYS A 82 5.46 -15.83 4.92
C CYS A 82 4.41 -15.80 6.03
N VAL A 83 3.55 -14.78 6.09
CA VAL A 83 2.65 -14.55 7.24
C VAL A 83 1.16 -14.60 6.90
N GLY A 84 0.80 -14.81 5.63
CA GLY A 84 -0.58 -14.86 5.16
C GLY A 84 -1.41 -15.94 5.86
N HIS A 85 -0.83 -17.10 6.11
CA HIS A 85 -1.49 -18.20 6.82
C HIS A 85 -1.70 -17.93 8.33
N ILE A 86 -1.01 -16.94 8.90
CA ILE A 86 -1.09 -16.61 10.33
C ILE A 86 -2.07 -15.47 10.58
N SER A 87 -1.95 -14.38 9.83
CA SER A 87 -2.69 -13.13 10.07
C SER A 87 -3.72 -12.79 9.00
N GLY A 88 -3.61 -13.39 7.82
CA GLY A 88 -4.27 -12.93 6.60
C GLY A 88 -3.41 -11.94 5.80
N ALA A 89 -2.29 -11.45 6.37
CA ALA A 89 -1.37 -10.51 5.75
C ALA A 89 -2.10 -9.31 5.14
N HIS A 90 -2.81 -8.56 5.98
CA HIS A 90 -3.50 -7.35 5.55
C HIS A 90 -2.50 -6.22 5.24
N LEU A 91 -1.50 -6.01 6.12
CA LEU A 91 -0.42 -5.02 6.05
C LEU A 91 -0.88 -3.55 5.86
N ASN A 92 -2.19 -3.30 5.76
CA ASN A 92 -2.77 -2.05 5.32
C ASN A 92 -4.12 -1.82 6.03
N PRO A 93 -4.31 -0.65 6.66
CA PRO A 93 -5.57 -0.29 7.29
C PRO A 93 -6.77 -0.31 6.32
N ALA A 94 -6.59 0.11 5.07
CA ALA A 94 -7.67 0.12 4.07
C ALA A 94 -8.16 -1.30 3.74
N VAL A 95 -7.24 -2.25 3.61
CA VAL A 95 -7.57 -3.67 3.40
C VAL A 95 -8.28 -4.24 4.63
N THR A 96 -7.82 -3.88 5.83
CA THR A 96 -8.44 -4.31 7.09
C THR A 96 -9.86 -3.78 7.25
N ILE A 97 -10.09 -2.51 6.89
CA ILE A 97 -11.43 -1.91 6.86
C ILE A 97 -12.31 -2.59 5.82
N ALA A 98 -11.79 -2.89 4.63
CA ALA A 98 -12.55 -3.58 3.60
C ALA A 98 -12.99 -4.97 4.07
N MET A 99 -12.11 -5.72 4.75
CA MET A 99 -12.41 -7.02 5.37
C MET A 99 -13.41 -6.91 6.53
N LEU A 100 -13.42 -5.77 7.24
CA LEU A 100 -14.42 -5.50 8.26
C LEU A 100 -15.81 -5.25 7.64
N VAL A 101 -15.89 -4.46 6.56
CA VAL A 101 -17.15 -4.14 5.86
C VAL A 101 -17.77 -5.39 5.24
N THR A 102 -16.95 -6.28 4.68
CA THR A 102 -17.41 -7.58 4.14
C THR A 102 -17.67 -8.64 5.22
N ARG A 103 -17.49 -8.29 6.50
CA ARG A 103 -17.68 -9.17 7.68
C ARG A 103 -16.76 -10.39 7.72
N ASN A 104 -15.65 -10.35 6.99
CA ASN A 104 -14.61 -11.39 7.07
C ASN A 104 -13.75 -11.24 8.33
N VAL A 105 -13.73 -10.06 8.95
CA VAL A 105 -12.99 -9.78 10.19
C VAL A 105 -13.90 -9.08 11.21
N ASN A 106 -13.74 -9.46 12.48
CA ASN A 106 -14.47 -8.86 13.59
C ASN A 106 -13.96 -7.45 13.93
N VAL A 107 -14.83 -6.58 14.43
CA VAL A 107 -14.53 -5.15 14.73
C VAL A 107 -13.33 -5.01 15.66
N LEU A 108 -13.26 -5.78 16.76
CA LEU A 108 -12.12 -5.69 17.67
C LEU A 108 -10.81 -6.11 16.98
N ARG A 109 -10.83 -7.22 16.22
CA ARG A 109 -9.65 -7.68 15.48
C ARG A 109 -9.17 -6.60 14.49
N ALA A 110 -10.10 -5.96 13.77
CA ALA A 110 -9.79 -4.88 12.84
C ALA A 110 -9.12 -3.69 13.56
N ILE A 111 -9.64 -3.27 14.71
CA ILE A 111 -9.03 -2.18 15.50
C ILE A 111 -7.60 -2.54 15.90
N PHE A 112 -7.39 -3.73 16.47
CA PHE A 112 -6.04 -4.18 16.87
C PHE A 112 -5.09 -4.28 15.68
N TYR A 113 -5.54 -4.80 14.54
CA TYR A 113 -4.75 -4.87 13.32
C TYR A 113 -4.34 -3.47 12.84
N ILE A 114 -5.28 -2.53 12.77
CA ILE A 114 -5.00 -1.15 12.34
C ILE A 114 -3.98 -0.48 13.28
N THR A 115 -4.14 -0.64 14.60
CA THR A 115 -3.17 -0.10 15.56
C THR A 115 -1.79 -0.73 15.42
N ALA A 116 -1.72 -2.05 15.20
CA ALA A 116 -0.48 -2.77 14.96
C ALA A 116 0.20 -2.35 13.65
N GLN A 117 -0.57 -2.14 12.58
CA GLN A 117 -0.08 -1.67 11.29
C GLN A 117 0.51 -0.26 11.42
N TYR A 118 -0.19 0.69 12.06
CA TYR A 118 0.35 2.03 12.29
C TYR A 118 1.60 2.02 13.17
N ALA A 119 1.57 1.28 14.28
CA ALA A 119 2.73 1.15 15.16
C ALA A 119 3.93 0.53 14.42
N GLY A 120 3.68 -0.51 13.60
CA GLY A 120 4.69 -1.16 12.77
C GLY A 120 5.29 -0.19 11.76
N ALA A 121 4.46 0.55 11.02
CA ALA A 121 4.91 1.54 10.05
C ALA A 121 5.76 2.64 10.69
N ILE A 122 5.31 3.20 11.82
CA ILE A 122 6.06 4.23 12.57
C ILE A 122 7.39 3.67 13.06
N THR A 123 7.40 2.45 13.60
CA THR A 123 8.63 1.80 14.08
C THR A 123 9.59 1.54 12.93
N GLY A 124 9.11 1.02 11.79
CA GLY A 124 9.93 0.78 10.61
C GLY A 124 10.55 2.06 10.05
N ALA A 125 9.76 3.14 9.96
CA ALA A 125 10.26 4.46 9.58
C ALA A 125 11.25 5.04 10.60
N GLY A 126 11.01 4.87 11.89
CA GLY A 126 11.91 5.32 12.97
C GLY A 126 13.25 4.59 12.96
N ILE A 127 13.25 3.26 12.76
CA ILE A 127 14.47 2.47 12.58
C ILE A 127 15.23 2.95 11.34
N LEU A 128 14.53 3.16 10.23
CA LEU A 128 15.13 3.69 9.01
C LEU A 128 15.76 5.07 9.25
N TYR A 129 15.06 5.98 9.93
CA TYR A 129 15.59 7.31 10.27
C TYR A 129 16.86 7.22 11.12
N GLY A 130 16.88 6.33 12.12
CA GLY A 130 18.03 6.13 12.99
C GLY A 130 19.25 5.50 12.30
N LEU A 131 19.04 4.63 11.31
CA LEU A 131 20.11 3.98 10.55
C LEU A 131 20.61 4.80 9.35
N THR A 132 19.80 5.74 8.88
CA THR A 132 20.15 6.57 7.73
C THR A 132 21.05 7.73 8.17
N PRO A 133 22.19 8.00 7.51
CA PRO A 133 23.02 9.16 7.83
C PRO A 133 22.29 10.47 7.53
N HIS A 134 22.62 11.55 8.25
CA HIS A 134 21.90 12.84 8.19
C HIS A 134 21.82 13.42 6.77
N GLU A 135 22.88 13.25 5.98
CA GLU A 135 22.99 13.70 4.59
C GLU A 135 22.04 12.93 3.63
N ALA A 136 21.59 11.73 4.04
CA ALA A 136 20.74 10.84 3.28
C ALA A 136 19.27 10.87 3.74
N HIS A 137 18.91 11.59 4.81
CA HIS A 137 17.54 11.60 5.34
C HIS A 137 16.49 12.00 4.29
N GLY A 138 16.77 13.04 3.50
CA GLY A 138 15.86 13.48 2.44
C GLY A 138 14.41 13.61 2.93
N GLN A 139 13.48 12.95 2.25
CA GLN A 139 12.07 12.84 2.67
C GLN A 139 11.69 11.44 3.20
N LEU A 140 12.64 10.50 3.33
CA LEU A 140 12.39 9.11 3.77
C LEU A 140 11.19 8.39 3.08
N GLY A 141 10.92 8.71 1.81
CA GLY A 141 9.79 8.13 1.07
C GLY A 141 8.42 8.63 1.52
N VAL A 142 8.33 9.80 2.16
CA VAL A 142 7.05 10.46 2.45
C VAL A 142 6.26 10.65 1.17
N THR A 143 4.98 10.26 1.21
CA THR A 143 4.08 10.41 0.07
C THR A 143 3.62 11.86 -0.03
N THR A 144 4.29 12.65 -0.86
CA THR A 144 3.92 14.04 -1.15
C THR A 144 3.04 14.13 -2.41
N VAL A 145 2.26 15.20 -2.51
CA VAL A 145 1.58 15.56 -3.76
C VAL A 145 2.60 16.26 -4.65
N HIS A 146 2.72 15.84 -5.91
CA HIS A 146 3.60 16.49 -6.86
C HIS A 146 3.02 17.87 -7.27
N ALA A 147 3.85 18.88 -7.48
CA ALA A 147 3.39 20.26 -7.68
C ALA A 147 2.46 20.43 -8.90
N GLU A 148 2.63 19.61 -9.93
CA GLU A 148 1.81 19.61 -11.15
C GLU A 148 0.59 18.66 -11.08
N THR A 149 0.27 18.15 -9.89
CA THR A 149 -0.83 17.18 -9.74
C THR A 149 -2.18 17.87 -9.87
N GLN A 150 -2.80 17.75 -11.05
CA GLN A 150 -4.18 18.15 -11.30
C GLN A 150 -5.15 17.35 -10.39
N ARG A 151 -6.34 17.88 -10.10
CA ARG A 151 -7.35 17.25 -9.21
C ARG A 151 -7.74 15.83 -9.63
N SER A 152 -7.58 15.49 -10.91
CA SER A 152 -7.76 14.16 -11.51
C SER A 152 -6.75 13.12 -11.01
N SER A 153 -5.49 13.48 -10.81
CA SER A 153 -4.43 12.58 -10.34
C SER A 153 -4.59 12.16 -8.87
N PHE A 154 -5.33 12.92 -8.05
CA PHE A 154 -5.72 12.49 -6.69
C PHE A 154 -6.66 11.28 -6.74
N TRP A 155 -7.71 11.34 -7.57
CA TRP A 155 -8.69 10.25 -7.71
C TRP A 155 -8.07 8.98 -8.27
N TYR A 156 -7.16 9.13 -9.24
CA TYR A 156 -6.41 8.00 -9.79
C TYR A 156 -5.57 7.28 -8.72
N ARG A 157 -4.91 8.04 -7.83
CA ARG A 157 -4.13 7.47 -6.71
C ARG A 157 -5.00 6.73 -5.71
N ILE A 158 -6.20 7.22 -5.42
CA ILE A 158 -7.19 6.53 -4.56
C ILE A 158 -7.67 5.25 -5.25
N TYR A 159 -8.01 5.31 -6.53
CA TYR A 159 -8.46 4.16 -7.30
C TYR A 159 -7.43 3.03 -7.31
N ASP A 160 -6.18 3.32 -7.66
CA ASP A 160 -5.13 2.28 -7.73
C ASP A 160 -4.80 1.71 -6.33
N ASN A 161 -4.56 2.58 -5.33
CA ASN A 161 -4.10 2.12 -4.03
C ASN A 161 -5.21 1.48 -3.18
N VAL A 162 -6.46 1.93 -3.32
CA VAL A 162 -7.57 1.46 -2.49
C VAL A 162 -8.44 0.48 -3.28
N TYR A 163 -8.99 0.90 -4.41
CA TYR A 163 -9.95 0.07 -5.15
C TYR A 163 -9.28 -1.15 -5.79
N TYR A 164 -8.22 -0.96 -6.58
CA TYR A 164 -7.56 -2.08 -7.25
C TYR A 164 -6.88 -3.02 -6.24
N GLY A 165 -6.32 -2.48 -5.16
CA GLY A 165 -5.76 -3.27 -4.06
C GLY A 165 -6.79 -4.14 -3.35
N ILE A 166 -7.93 -3.55 -2.99
CA ILE A 166 -9.04 -4.29 -2.40
C ILE A 166 -9.55 -5.36 -3.37
N TYR A 167 -9.73 -5.02 -4.65
CA TYR A 167 -10.18 -5.95 -5.68
C TYR A 167 -9.26 -7.17 -5.80
N VAL A 168 -7.95 -6.93 -5.96
CA VAL A 168 -6.96 -8.02 -6.04
C VAL A 168 -6.97 -8.84 -4.76
N PHE A 169 -7.05 -8.20 -3.59
CA PHE A 169 -7.09 -8.92 -2.32
C PHE A 169 -8.31 -9.86 -2.23
N PHE A 170 -9.51 -9.37 -2.54
CA PHE A 170 -10.73 -10.20 -2.52
C PHE A 170 -10.74 -11.27 -3.61
N ALA A 171 -10.26 -10.98 -4.82
CA ALA A 171 -10.12 -11.98 -5.88
C ALA A 171 -9.16 -13.12 -5.46
N ASN A 172 -8.14 -12.81 -4.64
CA ASN A 172 -7.22 -13.82 -4.14
C ASN A 172 -7.76 -14.62 -2.94
N LEU A 173 -8.73 -14.07 -2.21
CA LEU A 173 -9.36 -14.70 -1.06
C LEU A 173 -10.67 -15.41 -1.39
N ASP A 174 -11.17 -15.34 -2.62
CA ASP A 174 -12.43 -15.99 -3.02
C ASP A 174 -12.34 -17.52 -2.83
N PRO A 175 -13.18 -18.13 -1.98
CA PRO A 175 -13.22 -19.57 -1.79
C PRO A 175 -13.59 -20.37 -3.04
N LYS A 176 -14.28 -19.73 -4.01
CA LYS A 176 -14.67 -20.36 -5.28
C LYS A 176 -13.51 -20.45 -6.28
N ARG A 177 -12.40 -19.81 -5.98
CA ARG A 177 -11.21 -19.81 -6.81
C ARG A 177 -10.48 -21.16 -6.73
N SER A 178 -10.28 -21.81 -7.88
CA SER A 178 -9.70 -23.15 -7.99
C SER A 178 -8.42 -23.23 -8.83
N ASP A 179 -7.92 -22.10 -9.35
CA ASP A 179 -6.68 -22.05 -10.11
C ASP A 179 -5.42 -22.19 -9.23
N MET A 180 -4.36 -22.71 -9.83
CA MET A 180 -3.07 -23.01 -9.19
C MET A 180 -2.15 -21.77 -9.04
N GLY A 181 -2.68 -20.56 -9.24
CA GLY A 181 -1.90 -19.33 -9.20
C GLY A 181 -1.41 -18.97 -7.79
N SER A 182 -0.26 -18.28 -7.69
CA SER A 182 0.24 -17.79 -6.41
C SER A 182 -0.50 -16.53 -5.96
N ARG A 183 -1.22 -16.62 -4.82
CA ARG A 183 -1.94 -15.49 -4.22
C ARG A 183 -1.03 -14.32 -3.90
N SER A 184 0.16 -14.64 -3.38
CA SER A 184 1.18 -13.66 -3.00
C SER A 184 1.73 -12.91 -4.20
N LEU A 185 1.91 -13.60 -5.35
CA LEU A 185 2.39 -12.96 -6.59
C LEU A 185 1.32 -12.07 -7.25
N SER A 186 0.04 -12.43 -7.13
CA SER A 186 -1.04 -11.54 -7.60
C SER A 186 -1.16 -10.28 -6.74
N ILE A 187 -0.97 -10.37 -5.42
CA ILE A 187 -0.95 -9.19 -4.54
C ILE A 187 0.30 -8.32 -4.79
N TYR A 188 1.42 -8.95 -5.17
CA TYR A 188 2.62 -8.27 -5.66
C TYR A 188 2.38 -7.42 -6.90
N SER A 189 1.63 -7.91 -7.90
CA SER A 189 1.43 -7.17 -9.13
C SER A 189 0.67 -5.86 -8.89
N TRP A 190 -0.28 -5.86 -7.94
CA TRP A 190 -0.96 -4.65 -7.47
C TRP A 190 0.02 -3.59 -6.96
N THR A 191 0.90 -3.95 -6.04
CA THR A 191 1.84 -2.99 -5.43
C THR A 191 2.82 -2.41 -6.44
N ILE A 192 3.21 -3.17 -7.47
CA ILE A 192 3.98 -2.63 -8.61
C ILE A 192 3.16 -1.67 -9.43
N ILE A 193 1.94 -2.05 -9.82
CA ILE A 193 1.06 -1.22 -10.65
C ILE A 193 0.82 0.13 -9.97
N CYS A 194 0.48 0.15 -8.68
CA CYS A 194 0.29 1.39 -7.92
C CYS A 194 1.51 2.31 -7.84
N ARG A 195 2.72 1.75 -7.98
CA ARG A 195 3.96 2.53 -7.92
C ARG A 195 4.47 2.95 -9.30
N LYS A 196 4.16 2.18 -10.34
CA LYS A 196 4.46 2.52 -11.74
C LYS A 196 3.41 3.44 -12.39
N SER A 197 2.15 3.37 -11.93
CA SER A 197 1.04 4.08 -12.56
C SER A 197 1.13 5.61 -12.48
N ALA A 198 1.99 6.15 -11.60
CA ALA A 198 2.34 7.57 -11.60
C ALA A 198 2.87 8.07 -12.96
N TYR A 199 3.47 7.19 -13.79
CA TYR A 199 4.06 7.56 -15.07
C TYR A 199 3.47 6.85 -16.28
N THR A 200 2.71 5.75 -16.10
CA THR A 200 1.99 5.13 -17.22
C THR A 200 1.03 6.13 -17.87
N LEU A 201 0.44 7.06 -17.12
CA LEU A 201 -0.36 8.15 -17.70
C LEU A 201 0.47 9.21 -18.43
N LEU A 202 1.69 9.52 -17.96
CA LEU A 202 2.60 10.44 -18.67
C LEU A 202 3.16 9.83 -19.96
N ILE A 203 3.32 8.51 -20.02
CA ILE A 203 3.84 7.78 -21.18
C ILE A 203 2.72 7.40 -22.17
N PHE A 204 1.50 7.11 -21.71
CA PHE A 204 0.36 6.80 -22.59
C PHE A 204 -0.51 8.00 -22.98
N PHE A 205 -0.41 9.13 -22.28
CA PHE A 205 -1.12 10.37 -22.63
C PHE A 205 -0.21 11.62 -22.69
N PRO A 206 0.99 11.59 -23.30
CA PRO A 206 1.74 12.82 -23.53
C PRO A 206 0.95 13.77 -24.45
N ASP A 207 0.25 13.23 -25.45
CA ASP A 207 -0.45 14.03 -26.46
C ASP A 207 -1.81 14.57 -25.99
N TYR A 208 -2.50 13.91 -25.05
CA TYR A 208 -3.84 14.34 -24.63
C TYR A 208 -3.81 15.58 -23.74
N LEU A 209 -2.78 15.74 -22.90
CA LEU A 209 -2.63 16.94 -22.06
C LEU A 209 -2.18 18.15 -22.89
N LEU A 210 -1.26 17.95 -23.85
CA LEU A 210 -0.86 18.99 -24.80
C LEU A 210 -2.01 19.39 -25.74
N HIS A 211 -2.89 18.46 -26.11
CA HIS A 211 -4.06 18.80 -26.93
C HIS A 211 -5.13 19.53 -26.12
N LEU A 212 -5.35 19.16 -24.85
CA LEU A 212 -6.28 19.85 -23.94
C LEU A 212 -5.83 21.29 -23.64
N ASP A 213 -4.54 21.55 -23.41
CA ASP A 213 -4.05 22.91 -23.19
C ASP A 213 -4.23 23.78 -24.45
N ASN A 214 -3.96 23.25 -25.64
CA ASN A 214 -4.22 23.96 -26.89
C ASN A 214 -5.73 24.15 -27.18
N TYR A 215 -6.58 23.21 -26.76
CA TYR A 215 -8.04 23.33 -26.89
C TYR A 215 -8.61 24.35 -25.89
N LEU A 216 -8.08 24.39 -24.67
CA LEU A 216 -8.48 25.34 -23.63
C LEU A 216 -7.95 26.75 -23.89
N LEU A 217 -6.77 26.89 -24.51
CA LEU A 217 -6.23 28.17 -24.96
C LEU A 217 -6.93 28.70 -26.24
N SER A 218 -7.47 27.81 -27.09
CA SER A 218 -8.29 28.22 -28.24
C SER A 218 -9.73 28.59 -27.85
N LEU A 219 -10.23 28.07 -26.72
CA LEU A 219 -11.41 28.55 -26.01
C LEU A 219 -11.06 29.80 -25.19
N ASN A 220 -10.66 30.85 -25.90
CA ASN A 220 -10.47 32.19 -25.36
C ASN A 220 -11.82 32.69 -24.81
N TRP A 221 -12.10 32.46 -23.53
CA TRP A 221 -13.25 33.00 -22.82
C TRP A 221 -13.08 34.53 -22.67
N ASN A 222 -13.34 35.25 -23.77
CA ASN A 222 -13.70 36.65 -23.75
C ASN A 222 -15.10 36.77 -23.13
N VAL A 223 -15.16 36.70 -21.80
CA VAL A 223 -16.31 37.20 -21.05
C VAL A 223 -16.05 38.68 -20.80
N LYS A 224 -16.71 39.51 -21.62
CA LYS A 224 -17.04 40.90 -21.24
C LYS A 224 -18.06 40.89 -20.12
#